data_AF-A0A126ZBH3-F1
#
_entry.id   AF-A0A126ZBH3-F1
#
_cell.length_a   1.000
_cell.length_b   1.000
_cell.length_c   1.000
_cell.angle_alpha   90.00
_cell.angle_beta   90.00
_cell.angle_gamma   90.00
#
_symmetry.space_group_name_H-M   'P 1'
#
loop_
_entity.id
_entity.type
_entity.pdbx_description
1 polymer ?
#
loop_
_entity_poly.entity_id
_entity_poly.type
_entity_poly.pdbx_seq_one_letter_code
_entity_poly.pdbx_strand_id
1 'polypeptide(L)'
;MFYEDEIVAYTTTMAHWADIGSASPGGWSTASTEVYQEGMRFANQRIFLAGDPNRDLLDFIAMNVRVPETVLGDLYAQVATCRTGADRVRALCKRYGTEVVTDLMDYVITNTEAALREEISKLPDGTYSSRVEMDFDGVDRDYTPVIDTQVTIAGNRITVSFDGTTRQATGPINIGRPAVLSSVATALKGILDPLGRTNDAHMNIGEITWPDHPTMISPVEPAPCDSYGYANVIITESVAYALGELTADRGRAGSYQMWAEYILCTNAPAEDRFVMAEPVQGGHGGFPGHDGGTLVYMGDGDTWNTPVEVMESRYPIIVEQFALNPGSAGAGEFRGGMGVRRDFRILQANSMIKTALENTKDILSRGVAGGGNGIANHGELLFPDGTSEIHNERVGDYPVPVGAIMAVRTGGGGGYGKPFDREPARVLADVRDELLTADQAESVYGVVLTAGALVDEWHEDQPATALRRAATAS
;
A
#
# COMPACT_ATOMS: atom_id res chain seq x y z
N MET A 1 -14.82 23.53 12.61
CA MET A 1 -16.03 23.38 13.45
C MET A 1 -16.03 24.53 14.45
N PHE A 2 -17.15 25.24 14.55
CA PHE A 2 -17.31 26.33 15.50
C PHE A 2 -18.15 25.90 16.72
N TYR A 3 -17.77 26.38 17.90
CA TYR A 3 -18.57 26.31 19.12
C TYR A 3 -18.51 27.68 19.80
N GLU A 4 -19.66 28.28 20.13
CA GLU A 4 -19.75 29.62 20.72
C GLU A 4 -18.95 30.69 19.92
N ASP A 5 -19.08 30.66 18.59
CA ASP A 5 -18.43 31.57 17.63
C ASP A 5 -16.89 31.47 17.53
N GLU A 6 -16.27 30.48 18.18
CA GLU A 6 -14.83 30.21 18.10
C GLU A 6 -14.53 28.94 17.28
N ILE A 7 -13.42 28.95 16.55
CA ILE A 7 -12.92 27.75 15.85
C ILE A 7 -12.25 26.83 16.88
N VAL A 8 -12.82 25.64 17.08
CA VAL A 8 -12.27 24.66 18.03
C VAL A 8 -11.42 23.60 17.34
N ALA A 9 -11.88 23.09 16.19
CA ALA A 9 -11.20 22.00 15.49
C ALA A 9 -11.53 21.99 14.00
N TYR A 10 -10.68 21.33 13.20
CA TYR A 10 -10.98 20.95 11.83
C TYR A 10 -11.31 19.45 11.77
N THR A 11 -12.32 19.10 11.00
CA THR A 11 -12.66 17.71 10.69
C THR A 11 -12.36 17.50 9.22
N THR A 12 -11.55 16.49 8.93
CA THR A 12 -11.04 16.22 7.58
C THR A 12 -11.43 14.81 7.16
N THR A 13 -11.50 14.63 5.85
CA THR A 13 -11.66 13.33 5.22
C THR A 13 -10.92 13.38 3.90
N MET A 14 -10.33 12.27 3.51
CA MET A 14 -9.67 12.07 2.23
C MET A 14 -10.24 10.78 1.65
N ALA A 15 -10.54 10.79 0.36
CA ALA A 15 -11.00 9.63 -0.38
C ALA A 15 -10.46 9.74 -1.80
N HIS A 16 -10.16 8.60 -2.40
CA HIS A 16 -9.87 8.52 -3.83
C HIS A 16 -11.17 8.76 -4.61
N TRP A 17 -11.11 9.58 -5.66
CA TRP A 17 -12.25 9.81 -6.56
C TRP A 17 -12.05 9.00 -7.83
N ALA A 18 -13.13 8.40 -8.33
CA ALA A 18 -13.08 7.54 -9.51
C ALA A 18 -12.60 8.24 -10.80
N ASP A 19 -12.57 9.58 -10.86
CA ASP A 19 -11.96 10.34 -11.94
C ASP A 19 -11.73 11.80 -11.51
N ILE A 20 -10.67 12.43 -12.01
CA ILE A 20 -10.32 13.84 -11.72
C ILE A 20 -10.14 14.68 -12.98
N GLY A 21 -10.53 14.15 -14.15
CA GLY A 21 -10.39 14.84 -15.43
C GLY A 21 -8.97 14.89 -15.99
N SER A 22 -8.09 13.99 -15.54
CA SER A 22 -6.73 13.87 -16.07
C SER A 22 -6.70 13.27 -17.48
N ALA A 23 -5.53 13.29 -18.12
CA ALA A 23 -5.30 12.72 -19.45
C ALA A 23 -5.61 11.21 -19.48
N SER A 24 -5.21 10.48 -18.44
CA SER A 24 -5.55 9.06 -18.24
C SER A 24 -6.81 8.93 -17.37
N PRO A 25 -7.87 8.24 -17.84
CA PRO A 25 -9.07 8.04 -17.04
C PRO A 25 -8.79 7.39 -15.68
N GLY A 26 -9.49 7.81 -14.63
CA GLY A 26 -9.39 7.17 -13.32
C GLY A 26 -8.30 7.70 -12.38
N GLY A 27 -7.64 8.81 -12.72
CA GLY A 27 -6.73 9.50 -11.77
C GLY A 27 -5.50 8.68 -11.34
N TRP A 28 -4.94 7.92 -12.28
CA TRP A 28 -3.65 7.24 -12.10
C TRP A 28 -2.93 7.14 -13.44
N SER A 29 -2.06 8.09 -13.75
CA SER A 29 -1.34 8.17 -15.01
C SER A 29 0.00 7.44 -14.89
N THR A 30 0.31 6.56 -15.85
CA THR A 30 1.58 5.82 -15.87
C THR A 30 2.69 6.57 -16.62
N ALA A 31 2.35 7.67 -17.32
CA ALA A 31 3.25 8.32 -18.29
C ALA A 31 3.04 9.85 -18.40
N SER A 32 2.41 10.50 -17.41
CA SER A 32 2.33 11.97 -17.41
C SER A 32 3.71 12.58 -17.21
N THR A 33 3.98 13.67 -17.93
CA THR A 33 5.24 14.42 -17.90
C THR A 33 5.11 15.76 -17.20
N GLU A 34 3.88 16.21 -16.96
CA GLU A 34 3.59 17.48 -16.29
C GLU A 34 2.32 17.34 -15.43
N VAL A 35 2.30 17.99 -14.27
CA VAL A 35 1.15 17.97 -13.33
C VAL A 35 -0.17 18.42 -13.97
N TYR A 36 -0.13 19.19 -15.05
CA TYR A 36 -1.33 19.66 -15.76
C TYR A 36 -2.04 18.54 -16.53
N GLN A 37 -1.35 17.44 -16.82
CA GLN A 37 -1.95 16.24 -17.41
C GLN A 37 -2.68 15.40 -16.35
N GLU A 38 -2.52 15.73 -15.06
CA GLU A 38 -3.01 14.95 -13.92
C GLU A 38 -4.37 15.46 -13.40
N GLY A 39 -5.04 16.32 -14.19
CA GLY A 39 -6.43 16.70 -14.00
C GLY A 39 -6.62 17.94 -13.14
N MET A 40 -7.79 18.04 -12.51
CA MET A 40 -8.19 19.24 -11.77
C MET A 40 -7.36 19.45 -10.51
N ARG A 41 -6.78 20.65 -10.36
CA ARG A 41 -6.02 21.08 -9.19
C ARG A 41 -6.83 22.09 -8.37
N PHE A 42 -6.96 21.82 -7.07
CA PHE A 42 -7.67 22.69 -6.13
C PHE A 42 -6.68 23.38 -5.19
N ALA A 43 -6.92 24.66 -4.92
CA ALA A 43 -6.08 25.52 -4.07
C ALA A 43 -6.82 25.97 -2.79
N ASN A 44 -7.77 25.15 -2.31
CA ASN A 44 -8.70 25.40 -1.19
C ASN A 44 -10.02 26.12 -1.54
N GLN A 45 -10.60 25.80 -2.69
CA GLN A 45 -11.94 26.29 -3.06
C GLN A 45 -13.01 25.79 -2.07
N ARG A 46 -14.01 26.63 -1.82
CA ARG A 46 -15.14 26.29 -0.93
C ARG A 46 -16.25 25.61 -1.74
N ILE A 47 -16.47 24.34 -1.44
CA ILE A 47 -17.56 23.52 -2.00
C ILE A 47 -18.95 23.87 -1.44
N PHE A 48 -19.00 24.48 -0.25
CA PHE A 48 -20.21 25.03 0.36
C PHE A 48 -19.95 26.43 0.90
N LEU A 49 -20.92 27.33 0.74
CA LEU A 49 -20.91 28.71 1.22
C LEU A 49 -22.09 28.91 2.16
N ALA A 50 -21.81 29.22 3.44
CA ALA A 50 -22.85 29.39 4.47
C ALA A 50 -23.84 28.21 4.61
N GLY A 51 -23.42 27.00 4.26
CA GLY A 51 -24.25 25.79 4.30
C GLY A 51 -24.87 25.40 2.96
N ASP A 52 -24.87 26.31 1.98
CA ASP A 52 -25.42 26.07 0.63
C ASP A 52 -24.34 25.54 -0.33
N PRO A 53 -24.67 24.60 -1.24
CA PRO A 53 -23.73 24.11 -2.24
C PRO A 53 -23.26 25.21 -3.19
N ASN A 54 -21.96 25.29 -3.43
CA ASN A 54 -21.39 26.17 -4.46
C ASN A 54 -21.63 25.55 -5.85
N ARG A 55 -22.79 25.82 -6.45
CA ARG A 55 -23.24 25.19 -7.71
C ARG A 55 -22.25 25.37 -8.86
N ASP A 56 -21.70 26.57 -9.04
CA ASP A 56 -20.74 26.84 -10.12
C ASP A 56 -19.52 25.92 -10.03
N LEU A 57 -19.00 25.67 -8.83
CA LEU A 57 -17.86 24.77 -8.62
C LEU A 57 -18.25 23.30 -8.83
N LEU A 58 -19.43 22.89 -8.36
CA LEU A 58 -19.90 21.51 -8.52
C LEU A 58 -20.18 21.18 -9.99
N ASP A 59 -20.79 22.11 -10.73
CA ASP A 59 -21.06 21.97 -12.16
C ASP A 59 -19.74 21.95 -12.96
N PHE A 60 -18.75 22.76 -12.56
CA PHE A 60 -17.41 22.71 -13.14
C PHE A 60 -16.75 21.34 -12.93
N ILE A 61 -16.80 20.79 -11.72
CA ILE A 61 -16.25 19.46 -11.42
C ILE A 61 -16.95 18.41 -12.29
N ALA A 62 -18.29 18.40 -12.29
CA ALA A 62 -19.10 17.42 -13.02
C ALA A 62 -18.79 17.41 -14.53
N MET A 63 -18.59 18.59 -15.12
CA MET A 63 -18.31 18.73 -16.55
C MET A 63 -16.90 18.32 -16.96
N ASN A 64 -15.98 18.18 -16.00
CA ASN A 64 -14.58 17.84 -16.26
C ASN A 64 -14.23 16.42 -15.83
N VAL A 65 -15.19 15.58 -15.42
CA VAL A 65 -14.95 14.18 -15.08
C VAL A 65 -15.77 13.22 -15.94
N ARG A 66 -15.30 11.98 -16.05
CA ARG A 66 -15.91 10.95 -16.90
C ARG A 66 -17.13 10.28 -16.27
N VAL A 67 -17.18 10.22 -14.94
CA VAL A 67 -18.22 9.56 -14.13
C VAL A 67 -18.76 10.51 -13.04
N PRO A 68 -19.46 11.60 -13.43
CA PRO A 68 -19.81 12.70 -12.53
C PRO A 68 -20.73 12.30 -11.38
N GLU A 69 -21.65 11.36 -11.58
CA GLU A 69 -22.56 10.92 -10.51
C GLU A 69 -21.79 10.26 -9.35
N THR A 70 -20.82 9.39 -9.67
CA THR A 70 -19.93 8.77 -8.69
C THR A 70 -19.08 9.81 -7.97
N VAL A 71 -18.39 10.67 -8.73
CA VAL A 71 -17.48 11.69 -8.17
C VAL A 71 -18.21 12.67 -7.25
N LEU A 72 -19.38 13.18 -7.68
CA LEU A 72 -20.17 14.06 -6.83
C LEU A 72 -20.75 13.31 -5.63
N GLY A 73 -21.13 12.04 -5.79
CA GLY A 73 -21.55 11.16 -4.71
C GLY A 73 -20.49 11.02 -3.62
N ASP A 74 -19.25 10.73 -4.01
CA ASP A 74 -18.09 10.64 -3.11
C ASP A 74 -17.82 11.97 -2.40
N LEU A 75 -17.86 13.09 -3.13
CA LEU A 75 -17.71 14.42 -2.55
C LEU A 75 -18.80 14.72 -1.50
N TYR A 76 -20.06 14.40 -1.77
CA TYR A 76 -21.14 14.58 -0.79
C TYR A 76 -20.99 13.64 0.42
N ALA A 77 -20.52 12.41 0.20
CA ALA A 77 -20.22 11.48 1.29
C ALA A 77 -19.10 12.03 2.19
N GLN A 78 -18.03 12.56 1.62
CA GLN A 78 -16.96 13.24 2.35
C GLN A 78 -17.48 14.43 3.18
N VAL A 79 -18.36 15.26 2.60
CA VAL A 79 -19.00 16.37 3.32
C VAL A 79 -19.83 15.88 4.51
N ALA A 80 -20.60 14.80 4.33
CA ALA A 80 -21.39 14.21 5.40
C ALA A 80 -20.50 13.64 6.53
N THR A 81 -19.38 13.01 6.17
CA THR A 81 -18.37 12.52 7.12
C THR A 81 -17.80 13.66 7.96
N CYS A 82 -17.34 14.75 7.33
CA CYS A 82 -16.82 15.91 8.05
C CYS A 82 -17.88 16.55 8.97
N ARG A 83 -19.12 16.69 8.50
CA ARG A 83 -20.22 17.22 9.33
C ARG A 83 -20.49 16.34 10.55
N THR A 84 -20.48 15.02 10.37
CA THR A 84 -20.63 14.06 11.47
C THR A 84 -19.52 14.20 12.50
N GLY A 85 -18.26 14.32 12.05
CA GLY A 85 -17.12 14.60 12.93
C GLY A 85 -17.30 15.91 13.71
N ALA A 86 -17.71 16.99 13.03
CA ALA A 86 -17.95 18.28 13.65
C ALA A 86 -19.05 18.21 14.73
N ASP A 87 -20.12 17.47 14.48
CA ASP A 87 -21.21 17.28 15.45
C ASP A 87 -20.72 16.52 16.70
N ARG A 88 -19.83 15.53 16.53
CA ARG A 88 -19.23 14.80 17.66
C ARG A 88 -18.34 15.68 18.51
N VAL A 89 -17.47 16.49 17.91
CA VAL A 89 -16.63 17.44 18.67
C VAL A 89 -17.51 18.48 19.36
N ARG A 90 -18.55 18.99 18.70
CA ARG A 90 -19.52 19.91 19.32
C ARG A 90 -20.20 19.31 20.55
N ALA A 91 -20.57 18.03 20.49
CA ALA A 91 -21.15 17.33 21.62
C ALA A 91 -20.16 17.18 22.80
N LEU A 92 -18.87 17.01 22.52
CA LEU A 92 -17.82 17.02 23.54
C LEU A 92 -17.69 18.40 24.20
N CYS A 93 -17.59 19.47 23.42
CA CYS A 93 -17.50 20.85 23.94
C CYS A 93 -18.72 21.19 24.80
N LYS A 94 -19.93 20.81 24.35
CA LYS A 94 -21.16 21.02 25.14
C LYS A 94 -21.14 20.30 26.50
N ARG A 95 -20.54 19.11 26.55
CA ARG A 95 -20.53 18.27 27.76
C ARG A 95 -19.42 18.65 28.73
N TYR A 96 -18.24 18.99 28.22
CA TYR A 96 -17.02 19.13 29.01
C TYR A 96 -16.43 20.54 29.01
N GLY A 97 -16.91 21.43 28.15
CA GLY A 97 -16.31 22.75 27.91
C GLY A 97 -15.27 22.71 26.79
N THR A 98 -15.11 23.83 26.06
CA THR A 98 -14.14 23.94 24.96
C THR A 98 -12.71 23.79 25.46
N GLU A 99 -12.34 24.52 26.51
CA GLU A 99 -10.98 24.53 27.10
C GLU A 99 -10.52 23.12 27.48
N VAL A 100 -11.37 22.36 28.19
CA VAL A 100 -11.06 20.97 28.59
C VAL A 100 -10.83 20.08 27.38
N VAL A 101 -11.61 20.26 26.30
CA VAL A 101 -11.49 19.45 25.09
C VAL A 101 -10.19 19.77 24.34
N THR A 102 -9.85 21.06 24.18
CA THR A 102 -8.62 21.48 23.50
C THR A 102 -7.38 21.11 24.30
N ASP A 103 -7.39 21.32 25.62
CA ASP A 103 -6.28 20.94 26.50
C ASP A 103 -6.04 19.41 26.47
N LEU A 104 -7.11 18.62 26.39
CA LEU A 104 -6.98 17.17 26.27
C LEU A 104 -6.38 16.75 24.92
N MET A 105 -6.73 17.43 23.82
CA MET A 105 -6.13 17.17 22.51
C MET A 105 -4.60 17.40 22.56
N ASP A 106 -4.18 18.54 23.12
CA ASP A 106 -2.77 18.91 23.26
C ASP A 106 -2.03 17.97 24.21
N TYR A 107 -2.66 17.60 25.33
CA TYR A 107 -2.11 16.66 26.30
C TYR A 107 -1.84 15.30 25.66
N VAL A 108 -2.80 14.76 24.90
CA VAL A 108 -2.64 13.45 24.23
C VAL A 108 -1.48 13.48 23.24
N ILE A 109 -1.36 14.53 22.43
CA ILE A 109 -0.25 14.68 21.47
C ILE A 109 1.09 14.76 22.22
N THR A 110 1.17 15.62 23.24
CA THR A 110 2.40 15.82 24.03
C THR A 110 2.85 14.53 24.72
N ASN A 111 1.91 13.78 25.30
CA ASN A 111 2.23 12.52 25.99
C ASN A 111 2.63 11.42 25.00
N THR A 112 1.98 11.34 23.83
CA THR A 112 2.42 10.42 22.76
C THR A 112 3.83 10.75 22.30
N GLU A 113 4.17 12.04 22.09
CA GLU A 113 5.52 12.42 21.69
C GLU A 113 6.57 12.04 22.75
N ALA A 114 6.29 12.30 24.02
CA ALA A 114 7.19 11.93 25.11
C ALA A 114 7.45 10.40 25.16
N ALA A 115 6.40 9.58 25.00
CA ALA A 115 6.51 8.13 24.97
C ALA A 115 7.32 7.63 23.76
N LEU A 116 7.08 8.19 22.57
CA LEU A 116 7.84 7.83 21.36
C LEU A 116 9.32 8.23 21.50
N ARG A 117 9.62 9.39 22.08
CA ARG A 117 11.01 9.82 22.35
C ARG A 117 11.71 8.87 23.35
N GLU A 118 10.98 8.36 24.33
CA GLU A 118 11.52 7.33 25.24
C GLU A 118 11.84 6.04 24.48
N GLU A 119 10.95 5.56 23.60
CA GLU A 119 11.22 4.39 22.76
C GLU A 119 12.44 4.58 21.86
N ILE A 120 12.58 5.77 21.25
CA ILE A 120 13.75 6.10 20.43
C ILE A 120 15.03 6.03 21.27
N SER A 121 15.01 6.48 22.52
CA SER A 121 16.20 6.45 23.40
C SER A 121 16.68 5.05 23.77
N LYS A 122 15.87 4.02 23.53
CA LYS A 122 16.23 2.61 23.74
C LYS A 122 16.96 2.03 22.53
N LEU A 123 16.90 2.72 21.38
CA LEU A 123 17.65 2.35 20.20
C LEU A 123 19.11 2.85 20.33
N PRO A 124 20.09 2.09 19.85
CA PRO A 124 21.48 2.52 19.81
C PRO A 124 21.66 3.67 18.82
N ASP A 125 22.51 4.61 19.21
CA ASP A 125 22.95 5.69 18.35
C ASP A 125 23.72 5.14 17.14
N GLY A 126 23.51 5.77 15.99
CA GLY A 126 24.15 5.35 14.75
C GLY A 126 23.48 5.93 13.51
N THR A 127 24.09 5.65 12.37
CA THR A 127 23.54 5.97 11.06
C THR A 127 23.37 4.68 10.28
N TYR A 128 22.15 4.46 9.82
CA TYR A 128 21.73 3.26 9.10
C TYR A 128 21.19 3.65 7.75
N SER A 129 21.36 2.80 6.74
CA SER A 129 20.99 3.14 5.36
C SER A 129 20.29 2.00 4.66
N SER A 130 19.41 2.36 3.74
CA SER A 130 18.82 1.45 2.77
C SER A 130 18.76 2.13 1.41
N ARG A 131 18.68 1.32 0.38
CA ARG A 131 18.55 1.76 -1.00
C ARG A 131 17.58 0.84 -1.72
N VAL A 132 16.70 1.46 -2.50
CA VAL A 132 15.70 0.77 -3.32
C VAL A 132 15.71 1.39 -4.71
N GLU A 133 15.73 0.52 -5.71
CA GLU A 133 15.66 0.90 -7.13
C GLU A 133 14.23 0.72 -7.65
N MET A 134 13.74 1.67 -8.44
CA MET A 134 12.45 1.60 -9.12
C MET A 134 12.63 1.06 -10.53
N ASP A 135 11.62 0.40 -11.08
CA ASP A 135 11.77 -0.28 -12.36
C ASP A 135 12.02 0.71 -13.51
N PHE A 136 11.32 1.86 -13.50
CA PHE A 136 11.49 3.02 -14.40
C PHE A 136 10.64 4.24 -13.98
N ASP A 137 10.83 5.39 -14.64
CA ASP A 137 10.17 6.64 -14.28
C ASP A 137 8.75 6.85 -14.86
N GLY A 138 8.31 5.97 -15.76
CA GLY A 138 7.05 6.09 -16.50
C GLY A 138 7.22 6.54 -17.96
N VAL A 139 8.36 7.15 -18.30
CA VAL A 139 8.63 7.74 -19.63
C VAL A 139 9.84 7.09 -20.28
N ASP A 140 10.97 7.05 -19.57
CA ASP A 140 12.19 6.38 -20.02
C ASP A 140 12.31 5.00 -19.36
N ARG A 141 12.08 3.95 -20.15
CA ARG A 141 12.11 2.54 -19.68
C ARG A 141 13.52 2.04 -19.37
N ASP A 142 14.55 2.71 -19.89
CA ASP A 142 15.95 2.35 -19.64
C ASP A 142 16.54 3.10 -18.42
N TYR A 143 15.77 4.06 -17.87
CA TYR A 143 16.16 4.79 -16.68
C TYR A 143 15.71 4.05 -15.40
N THR A 144 16.61 3.93 -14.42
CA THR A 144 16.34 3.30 -13.12
C THR A 144 16.42 4.34 -12.02
N PRO A 145 15.28 4.88 -11.56
CA PRO A 145 15.25 5.81 -10.43
C PRO A 145 15.62 5.10 -9.11
N VAL A 146 16.18 5.85 -8.16
CA VAL A 146 16.64 5.34 -6.87
C VAL A 146 16.10 6.20 -5.74
N ILE A 147 15.62 5.55 -4.68
CA ILE A 147 15.36 6.17 -3.38
C ILE A 147 16.45 5.67 -2.43
N ASP A 148 17.31 6.59 -2.00
CA ASP A 148 18.37 6.36 -1.02
C ASP A 148 17.92 6.94 0.31
N THR A 149 17.91 6.13 1.37
CA THR A 149 17.37 6.50 2.68
C THR A 149 18.43 6.29 3.73
N GLN A 150 18.72 7.34 4.49
CA GLN A 150 19.59 7.29 5.65
C GLN A 150 18.82 7.69 6.91
N VAL A 151 18.87 6.85 7.94
CA VAL A 151 18.25 7.10 9.25
C VAL A 151 19.35 7.25 10.29
N THR A 152 19.43 8.41 10.92
CA THR A 152 20.39 8.70 12.01
C THR A 152 19.64 8.78 13.33
N ILE A 153 20.11 8.01 14.31
CA ILE A 153 19.62 8.01 15.70
C ILE A 153 20.70 8.65 16.58
N ALA A 154 20.29 9.64 17.37
CA ALA A 154 21.14 10.29 18.36
C ALA A 154 20.34 10.61 19.64
N GLY A 155 20.56 9.83 20.69
CA GLY A 155 19.76 9.87 21.91
C GLY A 155 18.29 9.55 21.63
N ASN A 156 17.42 10.55 21.79
CA ASN A 156 15.98 10.41 21.56
C ASN A 156 15.51 11.04 20.24
N ARG A 157 16.42 11.32 19.31
CA ARG A 157 16.13 11.95 18.02
C ARG A 157 16.37 11.01 16.86
N ILE A 158 15.47 11.05 15.88
CA ILE A 158 15.61 10.42 14.58
C ILE A 158 15.65 11.51 13.52
N THR A 159 16.67 11.47 12.67
CA THR A 159 16.77 12.29 11.47
C THR A 159 16.83 11.38 10.25
N VAL A 160 16.01 11.67 9.24
CA VAL A 160 15.94 10.92 7.99
C VAL A 160 16.44 11.81 6.85
N SER A 161 17.46 11.37 6.13
CA SER A 161 17.94 12.00 4.90
C SER A 161 17.60 11.14 3.70
N PHE A 162 17.33 11.81 2.58
CA PHE A 162 17.17 11.20 1.28
C PHE A 162 18.30 11.60 0.30
N ASP A 163 19.43 12.06 0.83
CA ASP A 163 20.61 12.37 0.03
C ASP A 163 21.06 11.13 -0.77
N GLY A 164 21.24 11.30 -2.08
CA GLY A 164 21.50 10.18 -3.00
C GLY A 164 20.26 9.70 -3.76
N THR A 165 19.06 10.13 -3.36
CA THR A 165 17.84 9.93 -4.14
C THR A 165 17.92 10.65 -5.48
N THR A 166 17.40 9.99 -6.51
CA THR A 166 17.36 10.49 -7.88
C THR A 166 16.72 11.89 -7.96
N ARG A 167 17.25 12.71 -8.89
CA ARG A 167 16.65 14.00 -9.26
C ARG A 167 15.19 13.83 -9.63
N GLN A 168 14.42 14.92 -9.58
CA GLN A 168 13.04 14.93 -10.03
C GLN A 168 12.89 14.18 -11.37
N ALA A 169 12.01 13.18 -11.37
CA ALA A 169 11.73 12.33 -12.51
C ALA A 169 10.92 13.08 -13.58
N THR A 170 11.09 12.66 -14.83
CA THR A 170 10.28 13.19 -15.94
C THR A 170 8.87 12.65 -15.85
N GLY A 171 8.73 11.35 -15.57
CA GLY A 171 7.43 10.71 -15.37
C GLY A 171 6.84 10.84 -13.95
N PRO A 172 5.65 10.27 -13.72
CA PRO A 172 4.74 10.66 -12.63
C PRO A 172 5.04 10.07 -11.26
N ILE A 173 6.24 9.53 -11.07
CA ILE A 173 6.64 8.81 -9.86
C ILE A 173 7.15 9.73 -8.75
N ASN A 174 7.12 11.04 -8.96
CA ASN A 174 7.54 12.01 -7.95
C ASN A 174 6.53 12.07 -6.79
N ILE A 175 7.02 12.36 -5.59
CA ILE A 175 6.22 12.44 -4.37
C ILE A 175 6.49 13.74 -3.62
N GLY A 176 5.43 14.50 -3.33
CA GLY A 176 5.52 15.75 -2.60
C GLY A 176 5.90 15.57 -1.13
N ARG A 177 6.58 16.57 -0.55
CA ARG A 177 7.05 16.57 0.86
C ARG A 177 6.00 16.11 1.88
N PRO A 178 4.71 16.52 1.82
CA PRO A 178 3.71 16.05 2.79
C PRO A 178 3.52 14.53 2.79
N ALA A 179 3.53 13.90 1.61
CA ALA A 179 3.38 12.46 1.50
C ALA A 179 4.64 11.72 1.97
N VAL A 180 5.84 12.26 1.69
CA VAL A 180 7.11 11.73 2.22
C VAL A 180 7.13 11.78 3.76
N LEU A 181 6.73 12.90 4.36
CA LEU A 181 6.60 13.02 5.82
C LEU A 181 5.66 11.95 6.40
N SER A 182 4.51 11.73 5.75
CA SER A 182 3.56 10.68 6.15
C SER A 182 4.14 9.27 5.99
N SER A 183 4.93 9.03 4.93
CA SER A 183 5.57 7.73 4.66
C SER A 183 6.57 7.37 5.76
N VAL A 184 7.40 8.34 6.16
CA VAL A 184 8.37 8.21 7.26
C VAL A 184 7.65 8.00 8.59
N ALA A 185 6.64 8.82 8.89
CA ALA A 185 5.85 8.69 10.12
C ALA A 185 5.17 7.32 10.23
N THR A 186 4.66 6.78 9.11
CA THR A 186 4.03 5.46 9.05
C THR A 186 5.02 4.36 9.38
N ALA A 187 6.23 4.41 8.81
CA ALA A 187 7.28 3.43 9.10
C ALA A 187 7.71 3.47 10.58
N LEU A 188 8.00 4.67 11.10
CA LEU A 188 8.39 4.84 12.50
C LEU A 188 7.28 4.43 13.46
N LYS A 189 6.01 4.75 13.15
CA LYS A 189 4.86 4.29 13.92
C LYS A 189 4.82 2.76 13.99
N GLY A 190 4.94 2.08 12.85
CA GLY A 190 4.88 0.62 12.78
C GLY A 190 5.95 -0.07 13.63
N ILE A 191 7.09 0.60 13.84
CA ILE A 191 8.23 0.07 14.62
C ILE A 191 8.13 0.44 16.11
N LEU A 192 7.79 1.69 16.41
CA LEU A 192 7.89 2.26 17.76
C LEU A 192 6.58 2.18 18.55
N ASP A 193 5.43 2.28 17.87
CA ASP A 193 4.10 2.28 18.50
C ASP A 193 3.03 1.69 17.55
N PRO A 194 3.11 0.40 17.22
CA PRO A 194 2.21 -0.20 16.24
C PRO A 194 0.73 -0.21 16.68
N LEU A 195 0.46 -0.25 17.99
CA LEU A 195 -0.90 -0.39 18.53
C LEU A 195 -1.47 0.90 19.13
N GLY A 196 -0.66 1.94 19.35
CA GLY A 196 -1.12 3.20 19.88
C GLY A 196 -1.93 4.03 18.88
N ARG A 197 -2.63 5.03 19.40
CA ARG A 197 -3.51 5.89 18.59
C ARG A 197 -2.69 6.90 17.80
N THR A 198 -2.98 7.03 16.51
CA THR A 198 -2.33 8.02 15.64
C THR A 198 -2.72 9.45 16.00
N ASN A 199 -1.73 10.34 16.07
CA ASN A 199 -1.86 11.78 16.23
C ASN A 199 -0.57 12.48 15.75
N ASP A 200 -0.54 13.82 15.76
CA ASP A 200 0.55 14.65 15.22
C ASP A 200 1.94 14.35 15.82
N ALA A 201 2.04 13.73 17.00
CA ALA A 201 3.33 13.33 17.57
C ALA A 201 4.13 12.43 16.62
N HIS A 202 3.46 11.56 15.86
CA HIS A 202 4.10 10.65 14.91
C HIS A 202 4.78 11.40 13.75
N MET A 203 4.29 12.60 13.42
CA MET A 203 4.88 13.46 12.39
C MET A 203 6.11 14.21 12.90
N ASN A 204 6.25 14.36 14.23
CA ASN A 204 7.32 15.17 14.85
C ASN A 204 8.57 14.34 15.19
N ILE A 205 8.47 13.01 15.24
CA ILE A 205 9.57 12.18 15.73
C ILE A 205 10.68 11.92 14.72
N GLY A 206 10.36 11.94 13.41
CA GLY A 206 11.31 11.77 12.32
C GLY A 206 11.56 13.09 11.59
N GLU A 207 12.62 13.79 11.95
CA GLU A 207 13.02 15.02 11.28
C GLU A 207 13.59 14.71 9.89
N ILE A 208 13.04 15.30 8.82
CA ILE A 208 13.53 15.05 7.46
C ILE A 208 14.46 16.17 7.01
N THR A 209 15.67 15.81 6.60
CA THR A 209 16.58 16.71 5.89
C THR A 209 16.32 16.64 4.40
N TRP A 210 16.02 17.78 3.80
CA TRP A 210 15.68 17.88 2.38
C TRP A 210 16.90 18.26 1.55
N PRO A 211 17.12 17.62 0.40
CA PRO A 211 18.10 18.10 -0.58
C PRO A 211 17.83 19.57 -0.96
N ASP A 212 18.90 20.31 -1.23
CA ASP A 212 18.86 21.72 -1.62
C ASP A 212 18.41 21.95 -3.07
N HIS A 213 18.20 20.87 -3.81
CA HIS A 213 17.73 20.84 -5.19
C HIS A 213 16.50 19.92 -5.33
N PRO A 214 15.69 20.07 -6.39
CA PRO A 214 14.55 19.20 -6.63
C PRO A 214 14.97 17.75 -6.87
N THR A 215 14.36 16.85 -6.11
CA THR A 215 14.51 15.40 -6.23
C THR A 215 13.12 14.76 -6.35
N MET A 216 13.05 13.45 -6.58
CA MET A 216 11.77 12.75 -6.58
C MET A 216 10.97 12.90 -5.28
N ILE A 217 11.63 13.14 -4.13
CA ILE A 217 10.99 13.30 -2.82
C ILE A 217 10.71 14.77 -2.46
N SER A 218 11.15 15.70 -3.31
CA SER A 218 10.95 17.14 -3.17
C SER A 218 10.76 17.81 -4.53
N PRO A 219 9.83 17.32 -5.38
CA PRO A 219 9.65 17.83 -6.71
C PRO A 219 9.14 19.28 -6.68
N VAL A 220 9.41 20.01 -7.75
CA VAL A 220 8.90 21.37 -7.98
C VAL A 220 8.05 21.39 -9.24
N GLU A 221 7.03 22.24 -9.25
CA GLU A 221 6.17 22.44 -10.43
C GLU A 221 7.03 22.78 -11.67
N PRO A 222 6.78 22.17 -12.85
CA PRO A 222 5.59 21.42 -13.25
C PRO A 222 5.65 19.88 -13.09
N ALA A 223 6.49 19.34 -12.21
CA ALA A 223 6.66 17.89 -12.07
C ALA A 223 5.33 17.12 -11.89
N PRO A 224 5.13 16.01 -12.61
CA PRO A 224 3.99 15.11 -12.41
C PRO A 224 4.17 14.27 -11.14
N CYS A 225 3.09 14.07 -10.39
CA CYS A 225 3.08 13.37 -9.10
C CYS A 225 1.91 12.37 -8.96
N ASP A 226 1.12 12.09 -10.00
CA ASP A 226 -0.11 11.28 -9.88
C ASP A 226 0.17 9.86 -9.37
N SER A 227 1.27 9.26 -9.81
CA SER A 227 1.73 7.91 -9.43
C SER A 227 2.64 7.91 -8.19
N TYR A 228 2.53 8.90 -7.30
CA TYR A 228 3.39 8.99 -6.11
C TYR A 228 3.27 7.79 -5.15
N GLY A 229 2.18 7.02 -5.23
CA GLY A 229 1.92 5.88 -4.35
C GLY A 229 3.04 4.82 -4.39
N TYR A 230 3.72 4.66 -5.53
CA TYR A 230 4.89 3.79 -5.63
C TYR A 230 6.02 4.23 -4.68
N ALA A 231 6.37 5.52 -4.75
CA ALA A 231 7.42 6.11 -3.92
C ALA A 231 7.03 6.14 -2.44
N ASN A 232 5.73 6.33 -2.13
CA ASN A 232 5.21 6.28 -0.76
C ASN A 232 5.55 4.93 -0.09
N VAL A 233 5.17 3.81 -0.71
CA VAL A 233 5.45 2.49 -0.14
C VAL A 233 6.96 2.21 -0.09
N ILE A 234 7.73 2.61 -1.11
CA ILE A 234 9.19 2.47 -1.10
C ILE A 234 9.82 3.23 0.07
N ILE A 235 9.37 4.45 0.36
CA ILE A 235 9.92 5.24 1.48
C ILE A 235 9.55 4.58 2.81
N THR A 236 8.32 4.12 2.97
CA THR A 236 7.89 3.39 4.17
C THR A 236 8.73 2.13 4.38
N GLU A 237 8.93 1.32 3.35
CA GLU A 237 9.77 0.11 3.42
C GLU A 237 11.26 0.45 3.61
N SER A 238 11.77 1.49 2.94
CA SER A 238 13.18 1.90 3.03
C SER A 238 13.56 2.31 4.45
N VAL A 239 12.70 3.07 5.15
CA VAL A 239 12.93 3.39 6.57
C VAL A 239 12.93 2.13 7.43
N ALA A 240 12.00 1.19 7.17
CA ALA A 240 11.95 -0.08 7.88
C ALA A 240 13.20 -0.94 7.61
N TYR A 241 13.72 -0.98 6.39
CA TYR A 241 14.95 -1.69 6.04
C TYR A 241 16.19 -1.09 6.69
N ALA A 242 16.30 0.25 6.69
CA ALA A 242 17.43 0.93 7.33
C ALA A 242 17.49 0.55 8.82
N LEU A 243 16.34 0.43 9.48
CA LEU A 243 16.25 0.03 10.88
C LEU A 243 16.06 -1.48 11.09
N GLY A 244 16.09 -2.30 10.04
CA GLY A 244 15.56 -3.66 10.06
C GLY A 244 16.31 -4.61 10.98
N GLU A 245 17.65 -4.65 10.89
CA GLU A 245 18.46 -5.46 11.81
C GLU A 245 18.35 -4.96 13.26
N LEU A 246 18.27 -3.64 13.42
CA LEU A 246 18.23 -3.02 14.73
C LEU A 246 16.91 -3.30 15.46
N THR A 247 15.83 -3.41 14.70
CA THR A 247 14.48 -3.56 15.23
C THR A 247 13.93 -4.95 14.95
N ALA A 248 14.79 -5.94 14.66
CA ALA A 248 14.36 -7.29 14.32
C ALA A 248 13.45 -7.92 15.39
N ASP A 249 13.56 -7.53 16.66
CA ASP A 249 12.73 -8.02 17.77
C ASP A 249 11.29 -7.48 17.79
N ARG A 250 10.99 -6.44 16.99
CA ARG A 250 9.68 -5.78 16.97
C ARG A 250 9.20 -5.35 15.58
N GLY A 251 10.08 -5.33 14.59
CA GLY A 251 9.83 -4.97 13.22
C GLY A 251 9.30 -6.15 12.40
N ARG A 252 8.99 -5.88 11.14
CA ARG A 252 8.49 -6.87 10.18
C ARG A 252 9.43 -6.99 8.99
N ALA A 253 9.35 -8.12 8.29
CA ALA A 253 9.87 -8.24 6.94
C ALA A 253 9.14 -7.31 5.95
N GLY A 254 9.67 -7.19 4.74
CA GLY A 254 9.09 -6.34 3.70
C GLY A 254 7.76 -6.86 3.14
N SER A 255 6.96 -5.98 2.54
CA SER A 255 5.66 -6.31 1.93
C SER A 255 5.72 -6.45 0.40
N TYR A 256 4.60 -6.84 -0.21
CA TYR A 256 4.45 -7.11 -1.64
C TYR A 256 4.48 -5.88 -2.57
N GLN A 257 4.85 -4.69 -2.09
CA GLN A 257 4.64 -3.40 -2.79
C GLN A 257 3.14 -3.07 -2.91
N MET A 258 2.61 -2.89 -4.12
CA MET A 258 1.20 -2.57 -4.35
C MET A 258 0.70 -3.11 -5.68
N TRP A 259 -0.61 -3.37 -5.76
CA TRP A 259 -1.33 -3.60 -7.03
C TRP A 259 -2.67 -2.89 -7.04
N ALA A 260 -2.91 -1.97 -7.97
CA ALA A 260 -4.27 -1.48 -8.23
C ALA A 260 -4.67 -1.85 -9.64
N GLU A 261 -5.80 -2.54 -9.78
CA GLU A 261 -6.37 -2.93 -11.07
C GLU A 261 -7.44 -1.92 -11.47
N TYR A 262 -7.28 -1.34 -12.65
CA TYR A 262 -8.28 -0.46 -13.24
C TYR A 262 -8.88 -1.14 -14.47
N ILE A 263 -10.20 -1.27 -14.48
CA ILE A 263 -10.97 -1.67 -15.66
C ILE A 263 -11.95 -0.54 -15.93
N LEU A 264 -11.93 -0.02 -17.15
CA LEU A 264 -12.68 1.19 -17.47
C LEU A 264 -13.20 1.18 -18.90
N CYS A 265 -14.38 1.75 -19.08
CA CYS A 265 -14.90 2.11 -20.38
C CYS A 265 -15.38 3.55 -20.30
N THR A 266 -14.66 4.45 -20.96
CA THR A 266 -14.91 5.90 -20.84
C THR A 266 -15.24 6.57 -22.17
N ASN A 267 -14.92 5.90 -23.28
CA ASN A 267 -15.35 6.29 -24.62
C ASN A 267 -16.65 5.57 -25.02
N ALA A 268 -17.73 5.87 -24.31
CA ALA A 268 -19.06 5.28 -24.49
C ALA A 268 -20.18 6.32 -24.20
N PRO A 269 -21.46 6.03 -24.52
CA PRO A 269 -22.60 6.75 -23.96
C PRO A 269 -22.53 6.85 -22.44
N ALA A 270 -23.13 7.88 -21.85
CA ALA A 270 -22.95 8.19 -20.43
C ALA A 270 -23.38 7.04 -19.51
N GLU A 271 -24.46 6.35 -19.88
CA GLU A 271 -25.02 5.19 -19.19
C GLU A 271 -24.14 3.94 -19.22
N ASP A 272 -23.20 3.85 -20.18
CA ASP A 272 -22.31 2.72 -20.36
C ASP A 272 -20.90 3.01 -19.82
N ARG A 273 -20.65 4.22 -19.30
CA ARG A 273 -19.34 4.61 -18.77
C ARG A 273 -19.14 4.06 -17.38
N PHE A 274 -17.95 3.55 -17.14
CA PHE A 274 -17.50 3.20 -15.80
C PHE A 274 -16.00 3.35 -15.65
N VAL A 275 -15.59 3.57 -14.41
CA VAL A 275 -14.21 3.43 -13.97
C VAL A 275 -14.26 2.56 -12.71
N MET A 276 -13.76 1.33 -12.83
CA MET A 276 -13.49 0.49 -11.67
C MET A 276 -12.03 0.66 -11.31
N ALA A 277 -11.76 1.03 -10.07
CA ALA A 277 -10.43 1.02 -9.46
C ALA A 277 -10.48 0.07 -8.27
N GLU A 278 -9.76 -1.06 -8.35
CA GLU A 278 -9.68 -2.03 -7.26
C GLU A 278 -8.26 -2.08 -6.72
N PRO A 279 -8.02 -1.63 -5.47
CA PRO A 279 -6.80 -1.98 -4.75
C PRO A 279 -6.81 -3.49 -4.48
N VAL A 280 -5.95 -4.24 -5.17
CA VAL A 280 -5.84 -5.69 -5.00
C VAL A 280 -4.84 -5.97 -3.89
N GLN A 281 -5.30 -6.64 -2.84
CA GLN A 281 -4.49 -6.88 -1.65
C GLN A 281 -3.37 -7.90 -1.89
N GLY A 282 -2.39 -7.93 -1.00
CA GLY A 282 -1.29 -8.90 -1.08
C GLY A 282 -0.72 -9.28 0.28
N GLY A 283 0.48 -9.86 0.26
CA GLY A 283 1.13 -10.34 1.47
C GLY A 283 1.99 -9.30 2.19
N HIS A 284 1.88 -9.28 3.51
CA HIS A 284 2.76 -8.49 4.38
C HIS A 284 3.86 -9.34 5.01
N GLY A 285 4.94 -8.70 5.45
CA GLY A 285 6.08 -9.42 6.01
C GLY A 285 5.76 -10.12 7.33
N GLY A 286 6.38 -11.29 7.53
CA GLY A 286 6.40 -11.97 8.83
C GLY A 286 7.12 -11.13 9.88
N PHE A 287 6.83 -11.39 11.16
CA PHE A 287 7.42 -10.67 12.28
C PHE A 287 7.56 -11.59 13.50
N PRO A 288 8.32 -11.19 14.54
CA PRO A 288 8.53 -12.03 15.71
C PRO A 288 7.22 -12.53 16.31
N GLY A 289 7.06 -13.86 16.37
CA GLY A 289 5.90 -14.51 16.97
C GLY A 289 4.72 -14.77 16.03
N HIS A 290 4.69 -14.19 14.82
CA HIS A 290 3.53 -14.32 13.93
C HIS A 290 3.88 -14.29 12.43
N ASP A 291 3.17 -15.12 11.66
CA ASP A 291 3.21 -15.03 10.20
C ASP A 291 2.65 -13.68 9.72
N GLY A 292 3.10 -13.24 8.55
CA GLY A 292 2.62 -12.01 7.95
C GLY A 292 1.15 -12.10 7.54
N GLY A 293 0.43 -10.98 7.67
CA GLY A 293 -0.96 -10.87 7.22
C GLY A 293 -1.08 -11.04 5.71
N THR A 294 -2.13 -11.74 5.27
CA THR A 294 -2.59 -11.76 3.87
C THR A 294 -3.82 -10.87 3.72
N LEU A 295 -4.18 -10.50 2.49
CA LEU A 295 -5.33 -9.64 2.19
C LEU A 295 -5.23 -8.24 2.83
N VAL A 296 -4.01 -7.69 2.90
CA VAL A 296 -3.76 -6.33 3.39
C VAL A 296 -3.17 -5.47 2.27
N TYR A 297 -3.59 -4.20 2.22
CA TYR A 297 -3.03 -3.19 1.32
C TYR A 297 -2.26 -2.16 2.13
N MET A 298 -0.97 -1.98 1.83
CA MET A 298 -0.14 -1.03 2.56
C MET A 298 -0.45 0.40 2.14
N GLY A 299 -0.56 1.30 3.11
CA GLY A 299 -0.76 2.74 2.84
C GLY A 299 -2.21 3.18 2.65
N ASP A 300 -3.15 2.23 2.50
CA ASP A 300 -4.57 2.52 2.25
C ASP A 300 -5.45 2.35 3.51
N GLY A 301 -4.84 2.30 4.70
CA GLY A 301 -5.56 2.12 5.98
C GLY A 301 -6.28 0.77 6.09
N ASP A 302 -7.41 0.72 6.81
CA ASP A 302 -8.26 -0.47 6.95
C ASP A 302 -9.13 -0.68 5.69
N THR A 303 -8.54 -0.68 4.50
CA THR A 303 -9.27 -0.87 3.24
C THR A 303 -9.72 -2.32 3.10
N TRP A 304 -11.03 -2.52 3.12
CA TRP A 304 -11.64 -3.82 2.93
C TRP A 304 -11.66 -4.18 1.45
N ASN A 305 -11.61 -5.48 1.14
CA ASN A 305 -11.78 -5.95 -0.21
C ASN A 305 -13.23 -5.73 -0.68
N THR A 306 -13.40 -5.36 -1.96
CA THR A 306 -14.75 -5.22 -2.53
C THR A 306 -15.36 -6.60 -2.75
N PRO A 307 -16.59 -6.88 -2.25
CA PRO A 307 -17.27 -8.15 -2.49
C PRO A 307 -17.50 -8.41 -3.98
N VAL A 308 -17.32 -9.65 -4.43
CA VAL A 308 -17.49 -10.05 -5.84
C VAL A 308 -18.88 -9.67 -6.37
N GLU A 309 -19.94 -9.96 -5.61
CA GLU A 309 -21.32 -9.63 -5.99
C GLU A 309 -21.53 -8.11 -6.19
N VAL A 310 -20.82 -7.28 -5.43
CA VAL A 310 -20.89 -5.81 -5.58
C VAL A 310 -20.14 -5.36 -6.84
N MET A 311 -19.03 -6.01 -7.18
CA MET A 311 -18.29 -5.71 -8.41
C MET A 311 -19.11 -6.08 -9.66
N GLU A 312 -19.58 -7.32 -9.73
CA GLU A 312 -20.32 -7.85 -10.89
C GLU A 312 -21.69 -7.18 -11.10
N SER A 313 -22.27 -6.62 -10.04
CA SER A 313 -23.52 -5.84 -10.16
C SER A 313 -23.31 -4.40 -10.60
N ARG A 314 -22.10 -3.84 -10.42
CA ARG A 314 -21.79 -2.44 -10.74
C ARG A 314 -21.01 -2.26 -12.04
N TYR A 315 -20.24 -3.27 -12.43
CA TYR A 315 -19.32 -3.19 -13.55
C TYR A 315 -19.53 -4.38 -14.50
N PRO A 316 -19.29 -4.20 -15.81
CA PRO A 316 -19.46 -5.25 -16.82
C PRO A 316 -18.26 -6.21 -16.82
N ILE A 317 -18.08 -6.91 -15.71
CA ILE A 317 -17.05 -7.92 -15.48
C ILE A 317 -17.63 -9.15 -14.80
N ILE A 318 -16.91 -10.28 -14.88
CA ILE A 318 -17.08 -11.43 -13.99
C ILE A 318 -15.77 -11.68 -13.27
N VAL A 319 -15.82 -11.96 -11.97
CA VAL A 319 -14.64 -12.40 -11.20
C VAL A 319 -14.57 -13.93 -11.29
N GLU A 320 -13.71 -14.45 -12.15
CA GLU A 320 -13.60 -15.91 -12.36
C GLU A 320 -12.86 -16.61 -11.24
N GLN A 321 -11.95 -15.90 -10.57
CA GLN A 321 -11.16 -16.43 -9.48
C GLN A 321 -10.91 -15.35 -8.43
N PHE A 322 -11.08 -15.73 -7.17
CA PHE A 322 -10.54 -14.99 -6.03
C PHE A 322 -10.01 -16.00 -5.01
N ALA A 323 -8.68 -16.11 -4.90
CA ALA A 323 -8.01 -17.09 -4.07
C ALA A 323 -6.69 -16.54 -3.53
N LEU A 324 -6.09 -17.23 -2.55
CA LEU A 324 -4.70 -16.98 -2.21
C LEU A 324 -3.78 -17.34 -3.41
N ASN A 325 -2.57 -16.80 -3.40
CA ASN A 325 -1.52 -17.14 -4.35
C ASN A 325 -0.43 -18.00 -3.66
N PRO A 326 -0.62 -19.34 -3.53
CA PRO A 326 0.40 -20.21 -2.95
C PRO A 326 1.76 -20.06 -3.61
N GLY A 327 2.82 -20.17 -2.82
CA GLY A 327 4.20 -19.98 -3.26
C GLY A 327 4.66 -18.52 -3.40
N SER A 328 3.80 -17.54 -3.08
CA SER A 328 4.16 -16.13 -3.16
C SER A 328 4.87 -15.56 -1.93
N ALA A 329 4.67 -16.17 -0.76
CA ALA A 329 5.23 -15.71 0.51
C ALA A 329 6.69 -16.13 0.69
N GLY A 330 7.46 -15.23 1.30
CA GLY A 330 8.82 -15.53 1.77
C GLY A 330 8.80 -16.51 2.94
N ALA A 331 9.67 -17.52 2.86
CA ALA A 331 9.81 -18.52 3.91
C ALA A 331 10.52 -17.94 5.14
N GLY A 332 10.15 -18.39 6.33
CA GLY A 332 10.82 -18.02 7.57
C GLY A 332 10.34 -18.88 8.74
N GLU A 333 10.93 -18.70 9.92
CA GLU A 333 10.34 -19.20 11.17
C GLU A 333 8.86 -18.78 11.24
N PHE A 334 8.64 -17.50 10.90
CA PHE A 334 7.35 -16.94 10.58
C PHE A 334 7.33 -16.54 9.10
N ARG A 335 6.46 -17.17 8.30
CA ARG A 335 6.38 -16.90 6.86
C ARG A 335 5.76 -15.54 6.60
N GLY A 336 6.03 -14.97 5.44
CA GLY A 336 5.25 -13.85 4.93
C GLY A 336 3.78 -14.22 4.72
N GLY A 337 2.95 -13.19 4.62
CA GLY A 337 1.58 -13.33 4.13
C GLY A 337 1.59 -13.71 2.65
N MET A 338 0.61 -14.49 2.23
CA MET A 338 0.42 -14.83 0.82
C MET A 338 -0.14 -13.63 0.06
N GLY A 339 0.23 -13.50 -1.21
CA GLY A 339 -0.52 -12.71 -2.17
C GLY A 339 -1.85 -13.37 -2.56
N VAL A 340 -2.51 -12.82 -3.57
CA VAL A 340 -3.81 -13.26 -4.06
C VAL A 340 -3.82 -13.44 -5.57
N ARG A 341 -4.74 -14.28 -6.03
CA ARG A 341 -5.11 -14.44 -7.43
C ARG A 341 -6.48 -13.81 -7.62
N ARG A 342 -6.60 -12.89 -8.57
CA ARG A 342 -7.87 -12.23 -8.87
C ARG A 342 -8.05 -12.05 -10.37
N ASP A 343 -9.04 -12.74 -10.93
CA ASP A 343 -9.20 -12.87 -12.39
C ASP A 343 -10.48 -12.19 -12.84
N PHE A 344 -10.35 -11.17 -13.68
CA PHE A 344 -11.47 -10.34 -14.14
C PHE A 344 -11.73 -10.59 -15.63
N ARG A 345 -12.84 -11.24 -15.96
CA ARG A 345 -13.32 -11.35 -17.35
C ARG A 345 -14.05 -10.09 -17.76
N ILE A 346 -13.67 -9.50 -18.89
CA ILE A 346 -14.25 -8.28 -19.45
C ILE A 346 -15.50 -8.60 -20.27
N LEU A 347 -16.62 -7.92 -20.02
CA LEU A 347 -17.88 -8.16 -20.75
C LEU A 347 -18.29 -7.03 -21.71
N GLN A 348 -17.68 -5.85 -21.60
CA GLN A 348 -18.05 -4.69 -22.40
C GLN A 348 -16.99 -4.33 -23.45
N ALA A 349 -17.43 -4.03 -24.67
CA ALA A 349 -16.57 -3.56 -25.75
C ALA A 349 -16.01 -2.15 -25.44
N ASN A 350 -14.86 -1.83 -26.05
CA ASN A 350 -14.14 -0.56 -25.81
C ASN A 350 -13.68 -0.39 -24.35
N SER A 351 -13.51 -1.49 -23.61
CA SER A 351 -12.89 -1.46 -22.29
C SER A 351 -11.37 -1.36 -22.42
N MET A 352 -10.75 -0.74 -21.43
CA MET A 352 -9.30 -0.65 -21.26
C MET A 352 -8.94 -1.15 -19.87
N ILE A 353 -7.72 -1.66 -19.74
CA ILE A 353 -7.11 -1.99 -18.45
C ILE A 353 -5.96 -1.06 -18.13
N LYS A 354 -5.70 -0.88 -16.84
CA LYS A 354 -4.55 -0.12 -16.36
C LYS A 354 -4.12 -0.68 -15.00
N THR A 355 -2.82 -0.77 -14.78
CA THR A 355 -2.27 -1.38 -13.56
C THR A 355 -1.34 -0.42 -12.84
N ALA A 356 -1.53 -0.31 -11.52
CA ALA A 356 -0.49 0.19 -10.64
C ALA A 356 0.41 -0.98 -10.25
N LEU A 357 1.65 -0.99 -10.75
CA LEU A 357 2.64 -2.05 -10.52
C LEU A 357 4.05 -1.45 -10.47
N GLU A 358 4.87 -1.86 -9.50
CA GLU A 358 6.25 -1.39 -9.34
C GLU A 358 7.08 -2.43 -8.55
N ASN A 359 8.40 -2.27 -8.57
CA ASN A 359 9.39 -3.06 -7.84
C ASN A 359 9.35 -4.54 -8.23
N THR A 360 9.25 -4.80 -9.54
CA THR A 360 9.32 -6.16 -10.09
C THR A 360 10.76 -6.63 -10.25
N LYS A 361 11.73 -5.70 -10.36
CA LYS A 361 13.17 -6.00 -10.45
C LYS A 361 13.85 -5.97 -9.07
N ASP A 362 13.71 -4.88 -8.33
CA ASP A 362 14.19 -4.75 -6.94
C ASP A 362 13.01 -4.88 -5.98
N ILE A 363 12.71 -6.12 -5.59
CA ILE A 363 11.51 -6.47 -4.82
C ILE A 363 11.52 -5.92 -3.40
N LEU A 364 10.34 -5.47 -2.94
CA LEU A 364 10.14 -4.98 -1.57
C LEU A 364 9.80 -6.09 -0.56
N SER A 365 9.49 -7.31 -1.01
CA SER A 365 9.15 -8.41 -0.10
C SER A 365 10.39 -9.07 0.50
N ARG A 366 11.35 -8.26 0.98
CA ARG A 366 12.64 -8.70 1.53
C ARG A 366 12.46 -9.40 2.87
N GLY A 367 13.05 -10.59 3.01
CA GLY A 367 13.10 -11.32 4.28
C GLY A 367 14.04 -10.67 5.29
N VAL A 368 13.83 -10.95 6.58
CA VAL A 368 14.67 -10.42 7.68
C VAL A 368 15.05 -11.53 8.65
N ALA A 369 16.13 -11.32 9.42
CA ALA A 369 16.62 -12.28 10.43
C ALA A 369 16.85 -13.71 9.88
N GLY A 370 17.20 -13.85 8.59
CA GLY A 370 17.40 -15.15 7.93
C GLY A 370 16.17 -15.71 7.19
N GLY A 371 15.07 -14.95 7.12
CA GLY A 371 13.93 -15.25 6.27
C GLY A 371 14.21 -14.99 4.79
N GLY A 372 13.50 -15.70 3.92
CA GLY A 372 13.53 -15.55 2.48
C GLY A 372 12.59 -14.46 1.97
N ASN A 373 12.80 -14.04 0.73
CA ASN A 373 11.98 -13.03 0.08
C ASN A 373 10.66 -13.62 -0.43
N GLY A 374 9.61 -12.80 -0.49
CA GLY A 374 8.43 -13.09 -1.30
C GLY A 374 8.70 -12.92 -2.80
N ILE A 375 7.70 -13.20 -3.63
CA ILE A 375 7.77 -12.94 -5.07
C ILE A 375 7.25 -11.54 -5.41
N ALA A 376 7.61 -11.04 -6.59
CA ALA A 376 7.04 -9.81 -7.15
C ALA A 376 5.59 -10.02 -7.60
N ASN A 377 4.86 -8.91 -7.74
CA ASN A 377 3.57 -8.92 -8.42
C ASN A 377 3.73 -9.09 -9.93
N HIS A 378 2.74 -9.73 -10.58
CA HIS A 378 2.63 -9.72 -12.03
C HIS A 378 1.17 -9.86 -12.48
N GLY A 379 0.91 -9.49 -13.73
CA GLY A 379 -0.38 -9.67 -14.39
C GLY A 379 -0.26 -10.58 -15.61
N GLU A 380 -1.36 -11.25 -15.95
CA GLU A 380 -1.47 -12.05 -17.17
C GLU A 380 -2.77 -11.65 -17.88
N LEU A 381 -2.66 -11.16 -19.11
CA LEU A 381 -3.81 -10.89 -19.96
C LEU A 381 -4.06 -12.11 -20.84
N LEU A 382 -5.20 -12.77 -20.66
CA LEU A 382 -5.61 -13.95 -21.42
C LEU A 382 -6.65 -13.54 -22.46
N PHE A 383 -6.38 -13.81 -23.73
CA PHE A 383 -7.25 -13.41 -24.83
C PHE A 383 -8.24 -14.53 -25.22
N PRO A 384 -9.41 -14.19 -25.81
CA PRO A 384 -10.40 -15.17 -26.24
C PRO A 384 -9.92 -16.17 -27.29
N ASP A 385 -8.88 -15.83 -28.05
CA ASP A 385 -8.28 -16.71 -29.06
C ASP A 385 -7.28 -17.73 -28.47
N GLY A 386 -7.09 -17.71 -27.15
CA GLY A 386 -6.19 -18.60 -26.40
C GLY A 386 -4.76 -18.09 -26.29
N THR A 387 -4.43 -16.91 -26.83
CA THR A 387 -3.13 -16.26 -26.62
C THR A 387 -3.06 -15.57 -25.25
N SER A 388 -1.85 -15.27 -24.77
CA SER A 388 -1.65 -14.54 -23.51
C SER A 388 -0.44 -13.61 -23.55
N GLU A 389 -0.51 -12.56 -22.73
CA GLU A 389 0.56 -11.59 -22.49
C GLU A 389 0.86 -11.52 -20.98
N ILE A 390 2.14 -11.55 -20.60
CA ILE A 390 2.57 -11.35 -19.22
C ILE A 390 2.96 -9.87 -19.04
N HIS A 391 2.37 -9.22 -18.05
CA HIS A 391 2.67 -7.86 -17.66
C HIS A 391 3.45 -7.84 -16.34
N ASN A 392 4.77 -7.69 -16.46
CA ASN A 392 5.68 -7.45 -15.33
C ASN A 392 6.01 -5.97 -15.16
N GLU A 393 5.25 -5.08 -15.80
CA GLU A 393 5.45 -3.64 -15.75
C GLU A 393 4.08 -2.96 -15.74
N ARG A 394 4.07 -1.67 -15.37
CA ARG A 394 2.87 -0.82 -15.41
C ARG A 394 2.21 -0.88 -16.78
N VAL A 395 0.90 -1.09 -16.80
CA VAL A 395 0.07 -1.03 -18.02
C VAL A 395 -0.74 0.26 -17.96
N GLY A 396 -0.68 1.07 -19.02
CA GLY A 396 -1.42 2.33 -19.12
C GLY A 396 -2.49 2.26 -20.22
N ASP A 397 -3.75 2.44 -19.85
CA ASP A 397 -4.92 2.59 -20.74
C ASP A 397 -4.93 1.60 -21.94
N TYR A 398 -4.63 0.32 -21.67
CA TYR A 398 -4.48 -0.70 -22.70
C TYR A 398 -5.82 -1.26 -23.16
N PRO A 399 -6.20 -1.16 -24.44
CA PRO A 399 -7.47 -1.68 -24.93
C PRO A 399 -7.54 -3.20 -24.86
N VAL A 400 -8.67 -3.72 -24.40
CA VAL A 400 -8.90 -5.17 -24.28
C VAL A 400 -10.21 -5.59 -24.94
N PRO A 401 -10.25 -6.75 -25.63
CA PRO A 401 -11.48 -7.24 -26.24
C PRO A 401 -12.44 -7.84 -25.20
N VAL A 402 -13.72 -7.91 -25.56
CA VAL A 402 -14.72 -8.67 -24.79
C VAL A 402 -14.28 -10.11 -24.65
N GLY A 403 -14.42 -10.67 -23.45
CA GLY A 403 -14.05 -12.03 -23.11
C GLY A 403 -12.60 -12.20 -22.68
N ALA A 404 -11.74 -11.19 -22.84
CA ALA A 404 -10.40 -11.20 -22.26
C ALA A 404 -10.47 -11.31 -20.73
N ILE A 405 -9.44 -11.91 -20.13
CA ILE A 405 -9.32 -12.04 -18.67
C ILE A 405 -8.05 -11.32 -18.24
N MET A 406 -8.19 -10.36 -17.33
CA MET A 406 -7.05 -9.80 -16.61
C MET A 406 -6.84 -10.61 -15.33
N ALA A 407 -5.81 -11.46 -15.33
CA ALA A 407 -5.45 -12.32 -14.22
C ALA A 407 -4.36 -11.65 -13.37
N VAL A 408 -4.74 -11.17 -12.20
CA VAL A 408 -3.85 -10.48 -11.26
C VAL A 408 -3.20 -11.50 -10.33
N ARG A 409 -1.88 -11.44 -10.19
CA ARG A 409 -1.09 -12.27 -9.27
C ARG A 409 -0.30 -11.36 -8.35
N THR A 410 -0.85 -11.07 -7.16
CA THR A 410 -0.08 -10.31 -6.18
C THR A 410 0.94 -11.22 -5.48
N GLY A 411 2.06 -10.63 -5.12
CA GLY A 411 3.17 -11.21 -4.39
C GLY A 411 2.86 -11.33 -2.91
N GLY A 412 3.73 -12.05 -2.21
CA GLY A 412 3.69 -12.21 -0.77
C GLY A 412 4.62 -11.24 -0.05
N GLY A 413 4.56 -11.26 1.28
CA GLY A 413 5.56 -10.57 2.10
C GLY A 413 6.83 -11.42 2.29
N GLY A 414 7.90 -10.79 2.76
CA GLY A 414 9.11 -11.49 3.19
C GLY A 414 8.88 -12.33 4.44
N GLY A 415 9.72 -13.36 4.62
CA GLY A 415 9.73 -14.17 5.85
C GLY A 415 10.57 -13.54 6.95
N TYR A 416 10.27 -13.92 8.19
CA TYR A 416 11.06 -13.58 9.38
C TYR A 416 11.70 -14.85 9.96
N GLY A 417 12.97 -14.76 10.33
CA GLY A 417 13.69 -15.87 10.98
C GLY A 417 14.03 -16.98 9.99
N LYS A 418 14.87 -17.95 10.40
CA LYS A 418 15.28 -19.03 9.50
C LYS A 418 14.11 -20.00 9.27
N PRO A 419 13.82 -20.43 8.03
CA PRO A 419 12.77 -21.41 7.75
C PRO A 419 12.89 -22.70 8.57
N PHE A 420 14.11 -23.17 8.83
CA PHE A 420 14.36 -24.40 9.60
C PHE A 420 14.02 -24.28 11.09
N ASP A 421 13.81 -23.06 11.59
CA ASP A 421 13.38 -22.80 12.97
C ASP A 421 11.85 -22.84 13.10
N ARG A 422 11.10 -22.83 11.98
CA ARG A 422 9.62 -22.94 12.00
C ARG A 422 9.18 -24.24 12.65
N GLU A 423 8.17 -24.16 13.50
CA GLU A 423 7.58 -25.34 14.15
C GLU A 423 7.00 -26.32 13.11
N PRO A 424 7.37 -27.62 13.14
CA PRO A 424 6.87 -28.61 12.18
C PRO A 424 5.33 -28.70 12.12
N ALA A 425 4.65 -28.54 13.24
CA ALA A 425 3.19 -28.53 13.30
C ALA A 425 2.57 -27.37 12.48
N ARG A 426 3.22 -26.22 12.41
CA ARG A 426 2.78 -25.08 11.59
C ARG A 426 3.03 -25.32 10.10
N VAL A 427 4.14 -25.97 9.75
CA VAL A 427 4.40 -26.40 8.37
C VAL A 427 3.36 -27.44 7.92
N LEU A 428 3.03 -28.40 8.79
CA LEU A 428 1.96 -29.36 8.51
C LEU A 428 0.60 -28.67 8.32
N ALA A 429 0.28 -27.67 9.12
CA ALA A 429 -0.93 -26.86 8.93
C ALA A 429 -0.92 -26.14 7.59
N ASP A 430 0.20 -25.48 7.22
CA ASP A 430 0.34 -24.81 5.93
C ASP A 430 0.15 -25.79 4.74
N VAL A 431 0.59 -27.05 4.85
CA VAL A 431 0.36 -28.07 3.80
C VAL A 431 -1.10 -28.53 3.74
N ARG A 432 -1.75 -28.69 4.90
CA ARG A 432 -3.19 -29.03 4.98
C ARG A 432 -4.08 -27.92 4.44
N ASP A 433 -3.66 -26.67 4.62
CA ASP A 433 -4.35 -25.49 4.10
C ASP A 433 -3.97 -25.18 2.63
N GLU A 434 -3.25 -26.09 1.96
CA GLU A 434 -2.81 -25.98 0.56
C GLU A 434 -1.93 -24.74 0.27
N LEU A 435 -1.33 -24.16 1.32
CA LEU A 435 -0.42 -23.02 1.22
C LEU A 435 0.98 -23.44 0.79
N LEU A 436 1.35 -24.67 1.14
CA LEU A 436 2.60 -25.32 0.78
C LEU A 436 2.32 -26.73 0.25
N THR A 437 3.20 -27.21 -0.61
CA THR A 437 3.28 -28.63 -0.97
C THR A 437 4.13 -29.40 0.03
N ALA A 438 3.97 -30.72 0.10
CA ALA A 438 4.83 -31.58 0.91
C ALA A 438 6.32 -31.47 0.50
N ASP A 439 6.60 -31.34 -0.79
CA ASP A 439 7.96 -31.13 -1.30
C ASP A 439 8.56 -29.81 -0.75
N GLN A 440 7.76 -28.73 -0.72
CA GLN A 440 8.20 -27.46 -0.13
C GLN A 440 8.39 -27.56 1.39
N ALA A 441 7.55 -28.33 2.10
CA ALA A 441 7.74 -28.58 3.53
C ALA A 441 9.13 -29.18 3.80
N GLU A 442 9.56 -30.16 2.99
CA GLU A 442 10.87 -30.80 3.15
C GLU A 442 12.01 -29.92 2.65
N SER A 443 11.88 -29.33 1.46
CA SER A 443 12.99 -28.60 0.83
C SER A 443 13.27 -27.25 1.46
N VAL A 444 12.23 -26.55 1.94
CA VAL A 444 12.32 -25.19 2.47
C VAL A 444 12.42 -25.18 4.00
N TYR A 445 11.61 -26.01 4.67
CA TYR A 445 11.50 -26.00 6.14
C TYR A 445 12.17 -27.21 6.81
N GLY A 446 12.68 -28.17 6.02
CA GLY A 446 13.27 -29.40 6.53
C GLY A 446 12.28 -30.33 7.22
N VAL A 447 10.98 -30.19 6.96
CA VAL A 447 9.91 -30.98 7.57
C VAL A 447 9.46 -32.07 6.60
N VAL A 448 9.67 -33.32 7.00
CA VAL A 448 9.28 -34.48 6.19
C VAL A 448 7.86 -34.87 6.55
N LEU A 449 6.96 -34.86 5.56
CA LEU A 449 5.58 -35.24 5.73
C LEU A 449 5.27 -36.54 4.99
N THR A 450 4.39 -37.35 5.56
CA THR A 450 3.90 -38.59 4.96
C THR A 450 2.40 -38.49 4.72
N ALA A 451 1.95 -39.00 3.58
CA ALA A 451 0.54 -39.08 3.25
C ALA A 451 -0.13 -40.16 4.12
N GLY A 452 -1.32 -39.84 4.62
CA GLY A 452 -2.19 -40.73 5.36
C GLY A 452 -3.02 -41.65 4.46
N ALA A 453 -4.05 -42.27 5.04
CA ALA A 453 -4.93 -43.17 4.31
C ALA A 453 -6.05 -42.40 3.58
N LEU A 454 -6.37 -41.20 4.04
CA LEU A 454 -7.35 -40.31 3.42
C LEU A 454 -6.66 -39.30 2.49
N VAL A 455 -7.43 -38.79 1.53
CA VAL A 455 -7.00 -37.68 0.65
C VAL A 455 -6.74 -36.44 1.52
N ASP A 456 -5.64 -35.74 1.25
CA ASP A 456 -5.14 -34.55 1.97
C ASP A 456 -4.82 -34.79 3.47
N GLU A 457 -4.76 -36.05 3.89
CA GLU A 457 -4.27 -36.41 5.21
C GLU A 457 -2.74 -36.42 5.20
N TRP A 458 -2.13 -35.52 5.98
CA TRP A 458 -0.68 -35.43 6.14
C TRP A 458 -0.29 -35.61 7.59
N HIS A 459 0.83 -36.30 7.83
CA HIS A 459 1.44 -36.51 9.13
C HIS A 459 2.92 -36.17 9.11
N GLU A 460 3.43 -35.57 10.18
CA GLU A 460 4.86 -35.34 10.35
C GLU A 460 5.60 -36.66 10.61
N ASP A 461 6.65 -36.94 9.82
CA ASP A 461 7.66 -37.94 10.19
C ASP A 461 8.71 -37.26 11.08
N GLN A 462 8.50 -37.33 12.40
CA GLN A 462 9.37 -36.69 13.39
C GLN A 462 10.84 -37.15 13.30
N PRO A 463 11.15 -38.48 13.24
CA PRO A 463 12.52 -38.93 13.05
C PRO A 463 13.17 -38.40 11.76
N ALA A 464 12.48 -38.44 10.63
CA ALA A 464 13.02 -37.97 9.36
C ALA A 464 13.21 -36.44 9.36
N THR A 465 12.27 -35.69 9.92
CA THR A 465 12.38 -34.23 10.12
C THR A 465 13.59 -33.87 10.98
N ALA A 466 13.78 -34.55 12.11
CA ALA A 466 14.95 -34.31 12.98
C ALA A 466 16.27 -34.60 12.26
N LEU A 467 16.35 -35.69 11.49
CA LEU A 467 17.53 -36.05 10.70
C LEU A 467 17.80 -35.03 9.58
N ARG A 468 16.76 -34.60 8.88
CA ARG A 468 16.83 -33.60 7.79
C ARG A 468 17.35 -32.25 8.29
N ARG A 469 16.81 -31.77 9.41
CA ARG A 469 17.24 -30.50 10.02
C ARG A 469 18.67 -30.58 10.57
N ALA A 470 19.05 -31.71 11.19
CA ALA A 470 20.41 -31.92 11.69
C ALA A 470 21.46 -31.93 10.57
N ALA A 471 21.17 -32.55 9.43
CA ALA A 471 22.07 -32.61 8.27
C ALA A 471 22.34 -31.25 7.59
N THR A 472 21.51 -30.24 7.87
CA THR A 472 21.63 -28.89 7.30
C THR A 472 22.31 -27.91 8.27
N ALA A 473 22.40 -28.26 9.56
CA ALA A 473 23.04 -27.46 10.60
C ALA A 473 24.57 -27.69 10.71
N SER A 474 25.08 -28.74 10.06
CA SER A 474 26.51 -29.07 9.91
C SER A 474 27.07 -28.56 8.59
#